data_AF-A0A6C0JW14-F1
#
_entry.id   AF-A0A6C0JW14-F1
#
_cell.length_a   1.000
_cell.length_b   1.000
_cell.length_c   1.000
_cell.angle_alpha   90.00
_cell.angle_beta   90.00
_cell.angle_gamma   90.00
#
_symmetry.space_group_name_H-M   'P 1'
#
loop_
_entity.id
_entity.type
_entity.pdbx_description
1 polymer ?
#
loop_
_entity_poly.entity_id
_entity_poly.type
_entity_poly.pdbx_seq_one_letter_code
_entity_poly.pdbx_strand_id
1 'polypeptide(L)'
;MILVTPLVVIVVFTIAVIIAAIATYRYKNHQEYQGSRMHVFASALGTCAILLTVILYFNLVQIHNRQSNLEYHKEMVELDRNIVTDLHNEMKKAAKFIPIFITSINPLESKKCKQYIIDNCKEGKDEDTPVNAVWKRSIAYCIFNAWQDAIMGGIAIKKNCRTYIIRFLQMANSDQLKEEWEKDKIARPEPVRKFGDMLFRRSKEIEDSTDPLEYNRIAGEIVKCPKYCKLQKSAGKLSLR
;
A
#
# COMPACT_ATOMS: atom_id res chain seq x y z
N MET A 1 20.73 -23.68 -5.32
CA MET A 1 20.66 -23.04 -4.00
C MET A 1 20.25 -24.13 -3.01
N ILE A 2 21.13 -24.54 -2.09
CA ILE A 2 20.81 -25.61 -1.12
C ILE A 2 19.90 -24.99 -0.06
N LEU A 3 18.65 -25.45 0.01
CA LEU A 3 17.70 -24.99 1.01
C LEU A 3 18.01 -25.70 2.34
N VAL A 4 18.87 -25.10 3.15
CA VAL A 4 19.16 -25.62 4.50
C VAL A 4 17.94 -25.33 5.38
N THR A 5 17.18 -26.37 5.70
CA THR A 5 15.98 -26.24 6.54
C THR A 5 16.34 -26.19 8.02
N PRO A 6 15.50 -25.57 8.88
CA PRO A 6 15.71 -25.55 10.33
C PRO A 6 15.92 -26.96 10.92
N LEU A 7 15.27 -27.96 10.31
CA LEU A 7 15.37 -29.36 10.71
C LEU A 7 16.78 -29.93 10.52
N VAL A 8 17.48 -29.56 9.44
CA VAL A 8 18.88 -29.98 9.21
C VAL A 8 19.79 -29.39 10.28
N VAL A 9 19.57 -28.14 10.69
CA VAL A 9 20.38 -27.50 11.73
C VAL A 9 20.12 -28.12 13.11
N ILE A 10 18.87 -28.41 13.45
CA ILE A 10 18.52 -29.13 14.69
C ILE A 10 19.22 -30.49 14.75
N VAL A 11 19.20 -31.24 13.65
CA VAL A 11 19.86 -32.56 13.56
C VAL A 11 21.37 -32.42 13.74
N VAL A 12 22.02 -31.49 13.01
CA VAL A 12 23.48 -31.27 13.12
C VAL A 12 23.88 -30.82 14.53
N PHE A 13 23.10 -29.93 15.16
CA PHE A 13 23.36 -29.45 16.51
C PHE A 13 23.20 -30.56 17.55
N THR A 14 22.16 -31.39 17.42
CA THR A 14 21.92 -32.54 18.29
C THR A 14 23.07 -33.54 18.20
N ILE A 15 23.54 -33.85 16.98
CA ILE A 15 24.69 -34.72 16.75
C ILE A 15 25.95 -34.13 17.40
N ALA A 16 26.19 -32.82 17.27
CA ALA A 16 27.34 -32.15 17.88
C ALA A 16 27.31 -32.23 19.41
N VAL A 17 26.15 -32.04 20.04
CA VAL A 17 25.98 -32.17 21.51
C VAL A 17 26.24 -33.59 21.98
N ILE A 18 25.73 -34.60 21.26
CA ILE A 18 25.97 -36.02 21.58
C ILE A 18 27.47 -36.34 21.51
N ILE A 19 28.15 -35.86 20.47
CA ILE A 19 29.59 -36.09 20.28
C ILE A 19 30.41 -35.39 21.37
N ALA A 20 30.02 -34.19 21.79
CA ALA A 20 30.63 -33.48 22.90
C ALA A 20 30.43 -34.23 24.23
N ALA A 21 29.23 -34.76 24.50
CA ALA A 21 28.94 -35.55 25.70
C ALA A 21 29.79 -36.85 25.75
N ILE A 22 29.90 -37.55 24.62
CA ILE A 22 30.75 -38.75 24.49
C ILE A 22 32.22 -38.41 24.72
N ALA A 23 32.72 -37.31 24.14
CA ALA A 23 34.11 -36.88 24.32
C ALA A 23 34.40 -36.53 25.79
N THR A 24 33.49 -35.81 26.45
CA THR A 24 33.61 -35.42 27.86
C THR A 24 33.59 -36.63 28.80
N TYR A 25 32.80 -37.66 28.47
CA TYR A 25 32.75 -38.89 29.25
C TYR A 25 34.00 -39.76 29.08
N ARG A 26 34.56 -39.81 27.85
CA ARG A 26 35.65 -40.74 27.51
C ARG A 26 37.05 -40.21 27.84
N TYR A 27 37.25 -38.90 27.78
CA TYR A 27 38.55 -38.27 28.02
C TYR A 27 38.52 -37.49 29.34
N LYS A 28 39.16 -38.05 30.38
CA LYS A 28 39.25 -37.41 31.71
C LYS A 28 40.25 -36.26 31.77
N ASN A 29 41.28 -36.29 30.92
CA ASN A 29 42.33 -35.26 30.87
C ASN A 29 42.31 -34.50 29.53
N HIS A 30 42.42 -33.17 29.61
CA HIS A 30 42.33 -32.29 28.44
C HIS A 30 43.43 -32.55 27.40
N GLN A 31 44.63 -32.92 27.85
CA GLN A 31 45.77 -33.20 26.96
C GLN A 31 45.57 -34.48 26.12
N GLU A 32 44.89 -35.50 26.65
CA GLU A 32 44.57 -36.72 25.91
C GLU A 32 43.54 -36.45 24.81
N TYR A 33 42.63 -35.50 25.04
CA TYR A 33 41.65 -35.10 24.05
C TYR A 33 42.29 -34.31 22.89
N GLN A 34 43.17 -33.33 23.18
CA GLN A 34 43.81 -32.50 22.15
C GLN A 34 44.64 -33.30 21.13
N GLY A 35 45.28 -34.39 21.55
CA GLY A 35 46.01 -35.29 20.66
C GLY A 35 45.15 -36.30 19.90
N SER A 36 43.84 -36.35 20.18
CA SER A 36 42.94 -37.37 19.62
C SER A 36 42.38 -36.98 18.25
N ARG A 37 42.06 -38.01 17.44
CA ARG A 37 41.30 -37.82 16.18
C ARG A 37 39.91 -37.20 16.42
N MET A 38 39.38 -37.34 17.64
CA MET A 38 38.10 -36.77 18.04
C MET A 38 38.15 -35.24 18.12
N HIS A 39 39.29 -34.67 18.51
CA HIS A 39 39.50 -33.22 18.54
C HIS A 39 39.59 -32.62 17.13
N VAL A 40 40.29 -33.29 16.21
CA VAL A 40 40.34 -32.90 14.79
C VAL A 40 38.95 -32.97 14.16
N PHE A 41 38.18 -34.02 14.45
CA PHE A 41 36.80 -34.14 13.99
C PHE A 41 35.90 -33.04 14.56
N ALA A 42 35.97 -32.77 15.87
CA ALA A 42 35.16 -31.74 16.52
C ALA A 42 35.48 -30.31 16.04
N SER A 43 36.75 -30.00 15.79
CA SER A 43 37.17 -28.70 15.24
C SER A 43 36.69 -28.50 13.78
N ALA A 44 36.77 -29.54 12.95
CA ALA A 44 36.18 -29.52 11.61
C ALA A 44 34.65 -29.34 11.65
N LEU A 45 33.97 -30.04 12.57
CA LEU A 45 32.52 -29.94 12.76
C LEU A 45 32.11 -28.55 13.27
N GLY A 46 32.88 -27.95 14.19
CA GLY A 46 32.68 -26.58 14.64
C GLY A 46 32.79 -25.56 13.50
N THR A 47 33.76 -25.74 12.61
CA THR A 47 33.92 -24.86 11.42
C THR A 47 32.74 -25.00 10.46
N CYS A 48 32.28 -26.24 10.21
CA CYS A 48 31.05 -26.50 9.45
C CYS A 48 29.80 -25.90 10.12
N ALA A 49 29.69 -25.95 11.45
CA ALA A 49 28.56 -25.40 12.19
C ALA A 49 28.48 -23.88 12.06
N ILE A 50 29.62 -23.17 12.12
CA ILE A 50 29.68 -21.72 11.88
C ILE A 50 29.19 -21.40 10.47
N LEU A 51 29.67 -22.14 9.47
CA LEU A 51 29.32 -21.92 8.07
C LEU A 51 27.83 -22.18 7.81
N LEU A 52 27.28 -23.26 8.38
CA LEU A 52 25.84 -23.55 8.34
C LEU A 52 25.01 -22.47 9.02
N THR A 53 25.48 -21.93 10.14
CA THR A 53 24.79 -20.85 10.87
C THR A 53 24.73 -19.57 10.03
N VAL A 54 25.83 -19.21 9.35
CA VAL A 54 25.86 -18.06 8.43
C VAL A 54 24.87 -18.25 7.27
N ILE A 55 24.87 -19.43 6.63
CA ILE A 55 23.92 -19.74 5.54
C ILE A 55 22.47 -19.66 6.04
N LEU A 56 22.19 -20.18 7.24
CA LEU A 56 20.85 -20.13 7.83
C LEU A 56 20.42 -18.70 8.14
N TYR A 57 21.33 -17.86 8.67
CA TYR A 57 21.06 -16.45 8.90
C TYR A 57 20.71 -15.71 7.59
N PHE A 58 21.48 -15.93 6.52
CA PHE A 58 21.17 -15.35 5.21
C PHE A 58 19.80 -15.82 4.68
N ASN A 59 19.48 -17.10 4.82
CA ASN A 59 18.17 -17.64 4.43
C ASN A 59 17.03 -17.02 5.26
N LEU A 60 17.21 -16.86 6.56
CA LEU A 60 16.22 -16.23 7.44
C LEU A 60 16.00 -14.76 7.05
N VAL A 61 17.06 -13.99 6.79
CA VAL A 61 16.95 -12.60 6.32
C VAL A 61 16.21 -12.54 4.99
N GLN A 62 16.48 -13.46 4.05
CA GLN A 62 15.75 -13.52 2.79
C GLN A 62 14.27 -13.87 2.98
N ILE A 63 13.96 -14.82 3.85
CA ILE A 63 12.58 -15.20 4.16
C ILE A 63 11.84 -14.04 4.83
N HIS A 64 12.45 -13.37 5.80
CA HIS A 64 11.88 -12.21 6.47
C HIS A 64 11.62 -11.06 5.49
N ASN A 65 12.56 -10.79 4.57
CA ASN A 65 12.36 -9.79 3.53
C ASN A 65 11.21 -10.17 2.58
N ARG A 66 11.06 -11.46 2.25
CA ARG A 66 9.92 -11.92 1.43
C ARG A 66 8.59 -11.83 2.18
N GLN A 67 8.56 -12.16 3.46
CA GLN A 67 7.36 -12.05 4.30
C GLN A 67 6.92 -10.59 4.45
N SER A 68 7.85 -9.68 4.75
CA SER A 68 7.57 -8.25 4.80
C SER A 68 7.03 -7.72 3.46
N ASN A 69 7.60 -8.15 2.33
CA ASN A 69 7.07 -7.81 1.00
C ASN A 69 5.67 -8.39 0.73
N LEU A 70 5.34 -9.56 1.27
CA LEU A 70 4.02 -10.19 1.11
C LEU A 70 2.96 -9.53 1.99
N GLU A 71 3.29 -9.21 3.24
CA GLU A 71 2.42 -8.42 4.15
C GLU A 71 2.13 -7.06 3.53
N TYR A 72 3.17 -6.39 3.04
CA TYR A 72 3.04 -5.18 2.25
C TYR A 72 2.09 -5.32 1.05
N HIS A 73 2.13 -6.45 0.34
CA HIS A 73 1.26 -6.66 -0.81
C HIS A 73 -0.19 -6.91 -0.39
N LYS A 74 -0.41 -7.60 0.74
CA LYS A 74 -1.73 -7.81 1.33
C LYS A 74 -2.36 -6.50 1.79
N GLU A 75 -1.62 -5.65 2.49
CA GLU A 75 -2.11 -4.33 2.91
C GLU A 75 -2.52 -3.47 1.71
N MET A 76 -1.75 -3.50 0.61
CA MET A 76 -2.10 -2.79 -0.63
C MET A 76 -3.36 -3.36 -1.28
N VAL A 77 -3.57 -4.68 -1.26
CA VAL A 77 -4.79 -5.32 -1.79
C VAL A 77 -6.00 -4.99 -0.92
N GLU A 78 -5.84 -4.91 0.40
CA GLU A 78 -6.91 -4.46 1.30
C GLU A 78 -7.25 -2.99 1.06
N LEU A 79 -6.25 -2.13 0.85
CA LEU A 79 -6.44 -0.73 0.47
C LEU A 79 -7.23 -0.64 -0.85
N ASP A 80 -6.84 -1.43 -1.85
CA ASP A 80 -7.53 -1.49 -3.14
C ASP A 80 -8.96 -2.02 -2.98
N ARG A 81 -9.17 -3.05 -2.16
CA ARG A 81 -10.50 -3.60 -1.87
C ARG A 81 -11.40 -2.58 -1.19
N ASN A 82 -10.90 -1.85 -0.20
CA ASN A 82 -11.67 -0.84 0.53
C ASN A 82 -12.01 0.36 -0.37
N ILE A 83 -11.05 0.83 -1.18
CA ILE A 83 -11.25 1.98 -2.09
C ILE A 83 -12.09 1.61 -3.31
N VAL A 84 -11.97 0.39 -3.84
CA VAL A 84 -12.71 -0.05 -5.04
C VAL A 84 -14.06 -0.61 -4.67
N THR A 85 -14.15 -1.53 -3.71
CA THR A 85 -15.37 -2.31 -3.46
C THR A 85 -16.34 -1.56 -2.56
N ASP A 86 -15.88 -1.06 -1.41
CA ASP A 86 -16.78 -0.46 -0.43
C ASP A 86 -17.30 0.89 -0.92
N LEU A 87 -16.41 1.73 -1.44
CA LEU A 87 -16.80 2.99 -2.06
C LEU A 87 -17.79 2.78 -3.21
N HIS A 88 -17.56 1.78 -4.08
CA HIS A 88 -18.48 1.48 -5.18
C HIS A 88 -19.85 1.00 -4.70
N ASN A 89 -19.88 0.19 -3.64
CA ASN A 89 -21.14 -0.26 -3.03
C ASN A 89 -21.91 0.90 -2.40
N GLU A 90 -21.23 1.81 -1.72
CA GLU A 90 -21.86 3.02 -1.18
C GLU A 90 -22.32 3.97 -2.28
N MET A 91 -21.54 4.15 -3.35
CA MET A 91 -21.96 4.92 -4.53
C MET A 91 -23.21 4.33 -5.17
N LYS A 92 -23.32 3.01 -5.30
CA LYS A 92 -24.54 2.35 -5.82
C LYS A 92 -25.78 2.62 -4.98
N LYS A 93 -25.65 2.56 -3.65
CA LYS A 93 -26.77 2.85 -2.73
C LYS A 93 -27.17 4.33 -2.82
N ALA A 94 -26.16 5.22 -2.84
CA ALA A 94 -26.36 6.66 -2.89
C ALA A 94 -26.87 7.15 -4.25
N ALA A 95 -26.63 6.43 -5.35
CA ALA A 95 -27.07 6.82 -6.69
C ALA A 95 -28.58 7.04 -6.82
N LYS A 96 -29.39 6.43 -5.94
CA LYS A 96 -30.84 6.69 -5.88
C LYS A 96 -31.17 8.08 -5.34
N PHE A 97 -30.31 8.62 -4.48
CA PHE A 97 -30.54 9.85 -3.73
C PHE A 97 -29.76 11.04 -4.32
N ILE A 98 -28.53 10.79 -4.76
CA ILE A 98 -27.60 11.79 -5.27
C ILE A 98 -26.97 11.39 -6.62
N PRO A 99 -27.78 11.03 -7.63
CA PRO A 99 -27.28 10.54 -8.93
C PRO A 99 -26.31 11.49 -9.63
N ILE A 100 -26.50 12.81 -9.48
CA ILE A 100 -25.67 13.81 -10.15
C ILE A 100 -24.30 13.89 -9.49
N PHE A 101 -24.24 13.87 -8.16
CA PHE A 101 -22.96 13.76 -7.46
C PHE A 101 -22.19 12.49 -7.87
N ILE A 102 -22.84 11.32 -7.86
CA ILE A 102 -22.21 10.04 -8.20
C ILE A 102 -21.66 9.99 -9.62
N THR A 103 -22.37 10.57 -10.58
CA THR A 103 -21.90 10.63 -11.97
C THR A 103 -20.82 11.68 -12.17
N SER A 104 -20.87 12.81 -11.45
CA SER A 104 -19.84 13.85 -11.54
C SER A 104 -18.46 13.37 -11.08
N ILE A 105 -18.40 12.47 -10.11
CA ILE A 105 -17.15 11.86 -9.61
C ILE A 105 -16.69 10.66 -10.45
N ASN A 106 -17.49 10.23 -11.44
CA ASN A 106 -17.19 9.14 -12.37
C ASN A 106 -17.38 9.58 -13.84
N PRO A 107 -16.65 10.61 -14.31
CA PRO A 107 -16.91 11.23 -15.62
C PRO A 107 -16.69 10.28 -16.82
N LEU A 108 -15.88 9.23 -16.67
CA LEU A 108 -15.63 8.24 -17.72
C LEU A 108 -16.73 7.17 -17.83
N GLU A 109 -17.64 7.09 -16.88
CA GLU A 109 -18.75 6.14 -16.96
C GLU A 109 -19.82 6.65 -17.93
N SER A 110 -19.85 6.06 -19.13
CA SER A 110 -20.91 6.12 -20.15
C SER A 110 -21.52 7.51 -20.43
N LYS A 111 -21.26 8.06 -21.63
CA LYS A 111 -21.90 9.29 -22.16
C LYS A 111 -23.44 9.27 -22.05
N LYS A 112 -24.07 8.08 -22.09
CA LYS A 112 -25.53 7.92 -21.95
C LYS A 112 -26.02 8.29 -20.56
N CYS A 113 -25.21 8.10 -19.51
CA CYS A 113 -25.56 8.48 -18.14
C CYS A 113 -25.53 10.00 -17.96
N LYS A 114 -24.56 10.69 -18.55
CA LYS A 114 -24.50 12.17 -18.58
C LYS A 114 -25.75 12.74 -19.27
N GLN A 115 -26.14 12.17 -20.41
CA GLN A 115 -27.35 12.57 -21.13
C GLN A 115 -28.63 12.30 -20.32
N TYR A 116 -28.77 11.10 -19.73
CA TYR A 116 -29.91 10.77 -18.89
C TYR A 116 -30.11 11.77 -17.74
N ILE A 117 -29.03 12.21 -17.10
CA ILE A 117 -29.10 13.20 -16.02
C ILE A 117 -29.49 14.57 -16.53
N ILE A 118 -28.93 15.02 -17.66
CA ILE A 118 -29.34 16.28 -18.30
C ILE A 118 -30.84 16.27 -18.63
N ASP A 119 -31.33 15.14 -19.14
CA ASP A 119 -32.72 15.00 -19.59
C ASP A 119 -33.73 14.88 -18.42
N ASN A 120 -33.32 14.32 -17.28
CA ASN A 120 -34.22 13.96 -16.18
C ASN A 120 -34.01 14.78 -14.90
N CYS A 121 -32.87 15.45 -14.73
CA CYS A 121 -32.56 16.24 -13.53
C CYS A 121 -32.53 17.72 -13.89
N LYS A 122 -33.65 18.41 -13.64
CA LYS A 122 -33.97 19.77 -14.09
C LYS A 122 -32.98 20.88 -13.71
N GLU A 123 -32.06 20.65 -12.77
CA GLU A 123 -31.19 21.71 -12.22
C GLU A 123 -29.69 21.36 -12.18
N GLY A 124 -29.28 20.21 -12.72
CA GLY A 124 -27.86 19.83 -12.70
C GLY A 124 -27.24 19.71 -11.30
N LYS A 125 -28.06 19.68 -10.24
CA LYS A 125 -27.69 19.40 -8.85
C LYS A 125 -28.71 18.47 -8.21
N ASP A 126 -28.24 17.60 -7.31
CA ASP A 126 -29.15 16.77 -6.50
C ASP A 126 -29.93 17.65 -5.51
N GLU A 127 -31.14 17.23 -5.16
CA GLU A 127 -31.99 17.92 -4.18
C GLU A 127 -31.26 18.13 -2.84
N ASP A 128 -31.37 19.33 -2.27
CA ASP A 128 -30.70 19.67 -1.01
C ASP A 128 -31.52 19.21 0.21
N THR A 129 -31.53 17.89 0.43
CA THR A 129 -32.16 17.28 1.61
C THR A 129 -31.10 16.86 2.63
N PRO A 130 -31.44 16.81 3.94
CA PRO A 130 -30.51 16.32 4.97
C PRO A 130 -29.95 14.93 4.66
N VAL A 131 -30.76 14.05 4.08
CA VAL A 131 -30.35 12.69 3.68
C VAL A 131 -29.31 12.76 2.57
N ASN A 132 -29.54 13.58 1.55
CA ASN A 132 -28.62 13.76 0.42
C ASN A 132 -27.30 14.38 0.88
N ALA A 133 -27.34 15.35 1.79
CA ALA A 133 -26.15 15.96 2.37
C ALA A 133 -25.30 14.93 3.14
N VAL A 134 -25.93 14.04 3.93
CA VAL A 134 -25.22 12.95 4.63
C VAL A 134 -24.58 11.99 3.64
N TRP A 135 -25.28 11.60 2.57
CA TRP A 135 -24.72 10.73 1.53
C TRP A 135 -23.53 11.37 0.82
N LYS A 136 -23.64 12.64 0.39
CA LYS A 136 -22.55 13.36 -0.27
C LYS A 136 -21.33 13.43 0.64
N ARG A 137 -21.53 13.80 1.90
CA ARG A 137 -20.45 13.92 2.88
C ARG A 137 -19.80 12.57 3.19
N SER A 138 -20.58 11.50 3.32
CA SER A 138 -20.06 10.14 3.58
C SER A 138 -19.16 9.68 2.44
N ILE A 139 -19.60 9.83 1.19
CA ILE A 139 -18.82 9.44 0.02
C ILE A 139 -17.58 10.33 -0.15
N ALA A 140 -17.72 11.64 0.02
CA ALA A 140 -16.60 12.57 -0.03
C ALA A 140 -15.54 12.23 1.02
N TYR A 141 -15.97 11.93 2.25
CA TYR A 141 -15.09 11.50 3.33
C TYR A 141 -14.32 10.23 2.98
N CYS A 142 -14.99 9.22 2.41
CA CYS A 142 -14.34 7.99 1.94
C CYS A 142 -13.29 8.28 0.83
N ILE A 143 -13.62 9.14 -0.13
CA ILE A 143 -12.68 9.52 -1.21
C ILE A 143 -11.46 10.24 -0.64
N PHE A 144 -11.66 11.20 0.25
CA PHE A 144 -10.55 11.97 0.82
C PHE A 144 -9.68 11.12 1.76
N ASN A 145 -10.25 10.13 2.43
CA ASN A 145 -9.47 9.14 3.17
C ASN A 145 -8.64 8.26 2.24
N ALA A 146 -9.21 7.83 1.11
CA ALA A 146 -8.43 7.14 0.07
C ALA A 146 -7.24 7.99 -0.42
N TRP A 147 -7.41 9.31 -0.55
CA TRP A 147 -6.32 10.22 -0.89
C TRP A 147 -5.28 10.33 0.21
N GLN A 148 -5.72 10.41 1.47
CA GLN A 148 -4.84 10.43 2.63
C GLN A 148 -4.02 9.15 2.70
N ASP A 149 -4.67 8.00 2.63
CA ASP A 149 -4.04 6.68 2.67
C ASP A 149 -3.05 6.53 1.51
N ALA A 150 -3.39 7.05 0.33
CA ALA A 150 -2.50 7.02 -0.81
C ALA A 150 -1.23 7.88 -0.63
N ILE A 151 -1.34 9.01 0.06
CA ILE A 151 -0.20 9.89 0.37
C ILE A 151 0.62 9.36 1.53
N MET A 152 -0.03 8.86 2.58
CA MET A 152 0.60 8.32 3.79
C MET A 152 1.27 6.97 3.52
N GLY A 153 0.69 6.14 2.64
CA GLY A 153 1.27 4.87 2.20
C GLY A 153 2.59 5.03 1.43
N GLY A 154 2.93 6.24 0.94
CA GLY A 154 4.26 6.59 0.47
C GLY A 154 4.86 5.65 -0.59
N ILE A 155 6.01 5.04 -0.27
CA ILE A 155 6.75 4.09 -1.13
C ILE A 155 5.86 2.91 -1.53
N ALA A 156 4.82 2.60 -0.74
CA ALA A 156 4.00 1.43 -0.94
C ALA A 156 3.18 1.44 -2.25
N ILE A 157 2.89 2.63 -2.74
CA ILE A 157 2.08 2.83 -3.94
C ILE A 157 2.95 3.02 -5.19
N LYS A 158 4.29 3.01 -5.07
CA LYS A 158 5.19 3.29 -6.21
C LYS A 158 4.96 2.43 -7.45
N LYS A 159 4.60 1.16 -7.30
CA LYS A 159 4.38 0.25 -8.45
C LYS A 159 3.12 0.60 -9.26
N ASN A 160 2.05 1.09 -8.62
CA ASN A 160 0.76 1.37 -9.26
C ASN A 160 0.26 2.81 -9.06
N CYS A 161 1.16 3.72 -8.68
CA CYS A 161 0.82 5.11 -8.33
C CYS A 161 0.02 5.80 -9.42
N ARG A 162 0.34 5.53 -10.69
CA ARG A 162 -0.34 6.15 -11.82
C ARG A 162 -1.83 5.80 -11.87
N THR A 163 -2.21 4.54 -11.62
CA THR A 163 -3.60 4.09 -11.65
C THR A 163 -4.44 4.78 -10.58
N TYR A 164 -3.92 4.91 -9.35
CA TYR A 164 -4.58 5.66 -8.29
C TYR A 164 -4.74 7.13 -8.62
N ILE A 165 -3.68 7.78 -9.13
CA ILE A 165 -3.75 9.19 -9.53
C ILE A 165 -4.77 9.41 -10.65
N ILE A 166 -4.86 8.51 -11.64
CA ILE A 166 -5.89 8.59 -12.69
C ILE A 166 -7.29 8.61 -12.08
N ARG A 167 -7.58 7.66 -11.17
CA ARG A 167 -8.89 7.56 -10.53
C ARG A 167 -9.19 8.79 -9.66
N PHE A 168 -8.21 9.29 -8.92
CA PHE A 168 -8.37 10.50 -8.11
C PHE A 168 -8.58 11.75 -8.95
N LEU A 169 -7.90 11.85 -10.11
CA LEU A 169 -8.13 12.94 -11.06
C LEU A 169 -9.55 12.91 -11.65
N GLN A 170 -10.09 11.72 -11.93
CA GLN A 170 -11.48 11.56 -12.39
C GLN A 170 -12.46 12.07 -11.35
N MET A 171 -12.29 11.66 -10.08
CA MET A 171 -13.13 12.14 -8.98
C MET A 171 -12.99 13.65 -8.77
N ALA A 172 -11.76 14.16 -8.83
CA ALA A 172 -11.45 15.58 -8.67
C ALA A 172 -11.93 16.46 -9.83
N ASN A 173 -12.50 15.89 -10.90
CA ASN A 173 -13.20 16.66 -11.93
C ASN A 173 -14.58 17.15 -11.45
N SER A 174 -15.14 16.53 -10.40
CA SER A 174 -16.40 16.96 -9.80
C SER A 174 -16.27 18.27 -9.02
N ASP A 175 -16.98 19.32 -9.48
CA ASP A 175 -17.12 20.58 -8.73
C ASP A 175 -17.86 20.37 -7.40
N GLN A 176 -18.83 19.46 -7.33
CA GLN A 176 -19.53 19.14 -6.09
C GLN A 176 -18.59 18.49 -5.06
N LEU A 177 -17.70 17.60 -5.50
CA LEU A 177 -16.67 17.04 -4.60
C LEU A 177 -15.70 18.11 -4.13
N LYS A 178 -15.40 19.11 -4.98
CA LYS A 178 -14.57 20.25 -4.61
C LYS A 178 -15.21 21.09 -3.51
N GLU A 179 -16.52 21.34 -3.57
CA GLU A 179 -17.25 22.05 -2.51
C GLU A 179 -17.14 21.31 -1.16
N GLU A 180 -17.25 19.98 -1.16
CA GLU A 180 -17.05 19.17 0.04
C GLU A 180 -15.58 19.17 0.52
N TRP A 181 -14.63 19.18 -0.41
CA TRP A 181 -13.20 19.28 -0.08
C TRP A 181 -12.86 20.58 0.64
N GLU A 182 -13.40 21.71 0.17
CA GLU A 182 -13.16 23.01 0.81
C GLU A 182 -13.64 23.05 2.26
N LYS A 183 -14.71 22.33 2.59
CA LYS A 183 -15.24 22.19 3.95
C LYS A 183 -14.34 21.27 4.80
N ASP A 184 -13.90 20.15 4.25
CA ASP A 184 -13.23 19.08 5.01
C ASP A 184 -11.70 19.26 5.11
N LYS A 185 -11.08 19.95 4.16
CA LYS A 185 -9.61 20.04 4.07
C LYS A 185 -8.94 20.65 5.30
N ILE A 186 -9.65 21.47 6.08
CA ILE A 186 -9.14 22.10 7.30
C ILE A 186 -8.78 21.04 8.35
N ALA A 187 -9.52 19.94 8.41
CA ALA A 187 -9.28 18.84 9.35
C ALA A 187 -8.13 17.91 8.91
N ARG A 188 -7.56 18.11 7.72
CA ARG A 188 -6.59 17.18 7.13
C ARG A 188 -5.14 17.63 7.30
N PRO A 189 -4.20 16.67 7.42
CA PRO A 189 -2.77 16.98 7.45
C PRO A 189 -2.31 17.77 6.22
N GLU A 190 -1.32 18.64 6.40
CA GLU A 190 -0.80 19.50 5.33
C GLU A 190 -0.40 18.74 4.04
N PRO A 191 0.25 17.55 4.09
CA PRO A 191 0.58 16.80 2.89
C PRO A 191 -0.66 16.36 2.09
N VAL A 192 -1.72 15.98 2.80
CA VAL A 192 -3.00 15.55 2.21
C VAL A 192 -3.72 16.75 1.60
N ARG A 193 -3.73 17.88 2.30
CA ARG A 193 -4.28 19.15 1.79
C ARG A 193 -3.64 19.56 0.47
N LYS A 194 -2.31 19.64 0.46
CA LYS A 194 -1.55 20.01 -0.75
C LYS A 194 -1.76 19.02 -1.89
N PHE A 195 -1.98 17.75 -1.58
CA PHE A 195 -2.28 16.73 -2.56
C PHE A 195 -3.68 16.90 -3.16
N GLY A 196 -4.73 17.05 -2.33
CA GLY A 196 -6.09 17.31 -2.80
C GLY A 196 -6.18 18.59 -3.64
N ASP A 197 -5.59 19.69 -3.16
CA ASP A 197 -5.53 20.95 -3.92
C ASP A 197 -4.81 20.79 -5.28
N MET A 198 -3.77 19.95 -5.33
CA MET A 198 -3.09 19.61 -6.57
C MET A 198 -3.99 18.80 -7.50
N LEU A 199 -4.72 17.81 -6.99
CA LEU A 199 -5.65 17.00 -7.80
C LEU A 199 -6.73 17.88 -8.44
N PHE A 200 -7.41 18.73 -7.65
CA PHE A 200 -8.43 19.66 -8.18
C PHE A 200 -7.89 20.70 -9.15
N ARG A 201 -6.64 21.16 -8.96
CA ARG A 201 -6.02 22.07 -9.93
C ARG A 201 -5.71 21.35 -11.25
N ARG A 202 -5.18 20.12 -11.16
CA ARG A 202 -4.77 19.33 -12.33
C ARG A 202 -5.94 18.71 -13.07
N SER A 203 -7.04 18.37 -12.40
CA SER A 203 -8.24 17.85 -13.04
C SER A 203 -8.90 18.88 -13.96
N LYS A 204 -8.81 20.17 -13.62
CA LYS A 204 -9.29 21.28 -14.48
C LYS A 204 -8.53 21.45 -15.79
N GLU A 205 -7.32 20.91 -15.89
CA GLU A 205 -6.56 20.88 -17.14
C GLU A 205 -7.12 19.83 -18.12
N ILE A 206 -8.03 18.96 -17.66
CA ILE A 206 -8.71 17.93 -18.45
C ILE A 206 -10.07 18.52 -18.87
N GLU A 207 -10.10 19.20 -20.02
CA GLU A 207 -11.27 19.91 -20.54
C GLU A 207 -12.43 18.96 -20.84
N ASP A 208 -13.40 18.79 -19.92
CA ASP A 208 -14.65 18.01 -20.11
C ASP A 208 -14.45 16.62 -20.80
N SER A 209 -13.20 16.15 -20.84
CA SER A 209 -12.77 15.16 -21.81
C SER A 209 -13.03 13.83 -21.15
N THR A 210 -13.90 13.08 -21.81
CA THR A 210 -14.08 11.66 -21.51
C THR A 210 -12.93 10.83 -22.07
N ASP A 211 -11.78 11.46 -22.36
CA ASP A 211 -10.60 10.83 -22.94
C ASP A 211 -9.70 10.25 -21.84
N PRO A 212 -9.63 8.90 -21.72
CA PRO A 212 -8.76 8.25 -20.74
C PRO A 212 -7.27 8.57 -20.95
N LEU A 213 -6.85 8.93 -22.17
CA LEU A 213 -5.45 9.22 -22.48
C LEU A 213 -4.96 10.51 -21.82
N GLU A 214 -5.83 11.51 -21.67
CA GLU A 214 -5.49 12.77 -21.05
C GLU A 214 -5.29 12.61 -19.54
N TYR A 215 -6.19 11.89 -18.86
CA TYR A 215 -6.00 11.48 -17.46
C TYR A 215 -4.67 10.75 -17.28
N ASN A 216 -4.36 9.83 -18.20
CA ASN A 216 -3.13 9.05 -18.15
C ASN A 216 -1.87 9.93 -18.31
N ARG A 217 -1.92 10.93 -19.19
CA ARG A 217 -0.83 11.91 -19.39
C ARG A 217 -0.60 12.74 -18.13
N ILE A 218 -1.63 13.40 -17.62
CA ILE A 218 -1.53 14.26 -16.44
C ILE A 218 -1.11 13.47 -15.20
N ALA A 219 -1.65 12.27 -15.01
CA ALA A 219 -1.19 11.39 -13.94
C ALA A 219 0.30 11.08 -14.04
N GLY A 220 0.81 10.84 -15.26
CA GLY A 220 2.24 10.65 -15.50
C GLY A 220 3.09 11.86 -15.10
N GLU A 221 2.60 13.08 -15.36
CA GLU A 221 3.26 14.32 -14.96
C GLU A 221 3.26 14.55 -13.45
N ILE A 222 2.15 14.23 -12.77
CA ILE A 222 2.04 14.31 -11.31
C ILE A 222 3.03 13.34 -10.65
N VAL A 223 3.10 12.10 -11.12
CA VAL A 223 4.01 11.08 -10.57
C VAL A 223 5.48 11.50 -10.72
N LYS A 224 5.83 12.20 -11.82
CA LYS A 224 7.17 12.74 -12.05
C LYS A 224 7.43 14.08 -11.34
N CYS A 225 6.40 14.71 -10.76
CA CYS A 225 6.51 16.05 -10.19
C CYS A 225 7.32 16.03 -8.88
N PRO A 226 8.38 16.85 -8.74
CA PRO A 226 9.16 16.93 -7.51
C PRO A 226 8.32 17.34 -6.28
N LYS A 227 7.27 18.14 -6.49
CA LYS A 227 6.35 18.54 -5.42
C LYS A 227 5.58 17.34 -4.88
N TYR A 228 5.07 16.47 -5.76
CA TYR A 228 4.41 15.24 -5.35
C TYR A 228 5.35 14.30 -4.59
N CYS A 229 6.58 14.11 -5.07
CA CYS A 229 7.58 13.30 -4.36
C CYS A 229 7.92 13.86 -2.97
N LYS A 230 7.95 15.20 -2.80
CA LYS A 230 8.14 15.84 -1.50
C LYS A 230 6.96 15.58 -0.55
N LEU A 231 5.72 15.59 -1.07
CA LEU A 231 4.53 15.29 -0.27
C LEU A 231 4.57 13.86 0.27
N GLN A 232 4.85 12.87 -0.58
CA GLN A 232 4.97 11.47 -0.16
C GLN A 232 6.08 11.27 0.90
N LYS A 233 7.23 11.92 0.74
CA LYS A 233 8.33 11.85 1.73
C LYS A 233 7.95 12.51 3.06
N SER A 234 7.17 13.58 3.03
CA SER A 234 6.76 14.31 4.24
C SER A 234 5.67 13.53 5.00
N ALA A 235 4.75 12.91 4.25
CA ALA A 235 3.70 12.06 4.79
C ALA A 235 4.25 10.78 5.45
N GLY A 236 5.23 10.12 4.82
CA GLY A 236 5.88 8.94 5.41
C GLY A 236 6.64 9.22 6.71
N LYS A 237 7.02 10.48 6.98
CA LYS A 237 7.61 10.86 8.29
C LYS A 237 6.55 11.04 9.39
N LEU A 238 5.30 11.33 9.01
CA LEU A 238 4.19 11.50 9.94
C LEU A 238 3.57 10.16 10.37
N SER A 239 3.64 9.12 9.53
CA SER A 239 3.12 7.78 9.90
C SER A 239 4.07 6.96 10.78
N LEU A 240 5.32 7.41 10.95
CA LEU A 240 6.35 6.74 11.76
C LEU A 240 6.46 7.33 13.19
N ARG A 241 5.56 8.23 13.56
CA ARG A 241 5.41 8.78 14.91
C ARG A 241 4.10 8.28 15.51
#